data_AF-A0A2J4XVS3-F1
#
_entry.id   AF-A0A2J4XVS3-F1
#
_cell.length_a   1.000
_cell.length_b   1.000
_cell.length_c   1.000
_cell.angle_alpha   90.00
_cell.angle_beta   90.00
_cell.angle_gamma   90.00
#
_symmetry.space_group_name_H-M   'P 1'
#
loop_
_entity.id
_entity.type
_entity.pdbx_description
1 polymer ?
#
loop_
_entity_poly.entity_id
_entity_poly.type
_entity_poly.pdbx_seq_one_letter_code
_entity_poly.pdbx_strand_id
1 'polypeptide(L)'
;MGVLAGIITGLVGGAVYNRWSGIKLPDFLSFFGGKRFVPIATGFFCLVLAAIFGYVWPPVQNAIHAGGEWIVGAGALGSGIFGFINRLLIPTGLHQVLNTIAWFQIGEFTNAAGAVFHGDINRFYAGDGTAGMFMSGFFPIMMFGLPGAALAMYFAAPKERRPMVGGMLLSVAITAFLTGVTEPLEFLFMFLAPLLYLLHAILTGISLF
;
A
#
# COMPACT_ATOMS: atom_id res chain seq x y z
N MET A 1 9.71 -9.03 0.10
CA MET A 1 9.29 -8.69 1.47
C MET A 1 8.73 -7.26 1.57
N GLY A 2 9.34 -6.24 0.94
CA GLY A 2 8.71 -4.90 0.81
C GLY A 2 8.24 -4.31 2.14
N VAL A 3 7.05 -3.71 2.15
CA VAL A 3 6.42 -3.09 3.34
C VAL A 3 6.23 -4.08 4.50
N LEU A 4 5.99 -5.37 4.21
CA LEU A 4 5.85 -6.41 5.24
C LEU A 4 7.12 -6.52 6.11
N ALA A 5 8.31 -6.37 5.50
CA ALA A 5 9.56 -6.35 6.25
C ALA A 5 9.57 -5.22 7.27
N GLY A 6 9.14 -4.02 6.87
CA GLY A 6 9.08 -2.84 7.73
C GLY A 6 8.10 -3.00 8.88
N ILE A 7 6.93 -3.61 8.65
CA ILE A 7 5.96 -3.92 9.70
C ILE A 7 6.57 -4.88 10.73
N ILE A 8 7.16 -5.98 10.26
CA ILE A 8 7.75 -7.00 11.13
C ILE A 8 8.92 -6.41 11.93
N THR A 9 9.85 -5.70 11.30
CA THR A 9 11.00 -5.11 12.00
C THR A 9 10.58 -4.00 12.97
N GLY A 10 9.54 -3.23 12.63
CA GLY A 10 8.94 -2.25 13.54
C GLY A 10 8.32 -2.90 14.78
N LEU A 11 7.56 -3.98 14.60
CA LEU A 11 6.99 -4.76 15.71
C LEU A 11 8.07 -5.38 16.60
N VAL A 12 9.13 -5.93 16.00
CA VAL A 12 10.29 -6.47 16.74
C VAL A 12 10.96 -5.36 17.54
N GLY A 13 11.27 -4.22 16.92
CA GLY A 13 11.89 -3.09 17.61
C GLY A 13 11.03 -2.57 18.77
N GLY A 14 9.71 -2.44 18.56
CA GLY A 14 8.77 -2.06 19.60
C GLY A 14 8.71 -3.06 20.76
N ALA A 15 8.64 -4.36 20.45
CA ALA A 15 8.63 -5.42 21.45
C ALA A 15 9.93 -5.49 22.27
N VAL A 16 11.08 -5.39 21.59
CA VAL A 16 12.41 -5.33 22.22
C VAL A 16 12.53 -4.11 23.13
N TYR A 17 12.07 -2.94 22.68
CA TYR A 17 12.07 -1.72 23.48
C TYR A 17 11.21 -1.87 24.74
N ASN A 18 9.96 -2.34 24.58
CA ASN A 18 9.03 -2.55 25.71
C ASN A 18 9.60 -3.56 26.73
N ARG A 19 10.33 -4.57 26.26
CA ARG A 19 10.90 -5.61 27.12
C ARG A 19 12.20 -5.19 27.81
N TRP A 20 13.11 -4.51 27.12
CA TRP A 20 14.51 -4.36 27.52
C TRP A 20 15.06 -2.93 27.54
N SER A 21 14.25 -1.89 27.32
CA SER A 21 14.71 -0.50 27.44
C SER A 21 15.28 -0.14 28.82
N GLY A 22 14.92 -0.88 29.87
CA GLY A 22 15.45 -0.76 31.24
C GLY A 22 16.34 -1.92 31.71
N ILE A 23 16.86 -2.75 30.80
CA ILE A 23 17.68 -3.92 31.19
C ILE A 23 18.94 -3.48 31.94
N LYS A 24 19.24 -4.17 33.05
CA LYS A 24 20.52 -4.04 33.76
C LYS A 24 21.40 -5.23 33.40
N LEU A 25 22.58 -4.93 32.87
CA LEU A 25 23.60 -5.92 32.52
C LEU A 25 24.67 -5.98 33.62
N PRO A 26 25.43 -7.09 33.72
CA PRO A 26 26.60 -7.17 34.61
C PRO A 26 27.60 -6.05 34.34
N ASP A 27 28.43 -5.70 35.34
CA ASP A 27 29.30 -4.51 35.29
C ASP A 27 30.19 -4.44 34.05
N PHE A 28 30.74 -5.58 33.60
CA PHE A 28 31.59 -5.66 32.41
C PHE A 28 30.84 -5.41 31.08
N LEU A 29 29.50 -5.49 31.06
CA LEU A 29 28.64 -5.16 29.92
C LEU A 29 27.73 -3.94 30.18
N SER A 30 27.89 -3.26 31.31
CA SER A 30 27.03 -2.15 31.74
C SER A 30 26.91 -1.03 30.70
N PHE A 31 27.95 -0.83 29.88
CA PHE A 31 27.95 0.11 28.75
C PHE A 31 26.78 -0.12 27.77
N PHE A 32 26.41 -1.38 27.53
CA PHE A 32 25.33 -1.77 26.63
C PHE A 32 23.96 -1.81 27.30
N GLY A 33 23.86 -1.54 28.60
CA GLY A 33 22.61 -1.61 29.35
C GLY A 33 21.57 -0.55 28.95
N GLY A 34 20.34 -0.75 29.40
CA GLY A 34 19.20 0.14 29.16
C GLY A 34 18.89 0.29 27.67
N LYS A 35 18.60 1.53 27.24
CA LYS A 35 18.16 1.83 25.86
C LYS A 35 19.19 1.47 24.79
N ARG A 36 20.48 1.38 25.13
CA ARG A 36 21.54 0.98 24.19
C ARG A 36 21.47 -0.49 23.80
N PHE A 37 20.88 -1.33 24.65
CA PHE A 37 20.70 -2.74 24.36
C PHE A 37 19.65 -2.97 23.27
N VAL A 38 18.63 -2.10 23.19
CA VAL A 38 17.49 -2.24 22.28
C VAL A 38 17.92 -2.38 20.81
N PRO A 39 18.74 -1.49 20.22
CA PRO A 39 19.16 -1.66 18.83
C PRO A 39 20.00 -2.94 18.61
N ILE A 40 20.80 -3.35 19.59
CA ILE A 40 21.62 -4.57 19.51
C ILE A 40 20.73 -5.82 19.43
N ALA A 41 19.80 -5.95 20.38
CA ALA A 41 18.84 -7.05 20.41
C ALA A 41 17.92 -7.04 19.18
N THR A 42 17.45 -5.86 18.76
CA THR A 42 16.65 -5.71 17.53
C THR A 42 17.42 -6.22 16.32
N GLY A 43 18.69 -5.81 16.15
CA GLY A 43 19.55 -6.29 15.08
C GLY A 43 19.73 -7.81 15.10
N PHE A 44 19.93 -8.40 16.28
CA PHE A 44 20.03 -9.85 16.43
C PHE A 44 18.74 -10.58 16.00
N PHE A 45 17.57 -10.14 16.47
CA PHE A 45 16.31 -10.76 16.05
C PHE A 45 16.03 -10.56 14.55
N CYS A 46 16.35 -9.39 14.00
CA CYS A 46 16.25 -9.14 12.57
C CYS A 46 17.19 -10.04 11.75
N LEU A 47 18.39 -10.35 12.25
CA LEU A 47 19.30 -11.30 11.61
C LEU A 47 18.71 -12.71 11.57
N VAL A 48 18.14 -13.18 12.69
CA VAL A 48 17.45 -14.48 12.77
C VAL A 48 16.27 -14.51 11.81
N LEU A 49 15.45 -13.45 11.78
CA LEU A 49 14.33 -13.33 10.86
C LEU A 49 14.79 -13.30 9.40
N ALA A 50 15.90 -12.61 9.08
CA ALA A 50 16.46 -12.60 7.74
C ALA A 50 16.88 -14.01 7.28
N ALA A 51 17.50 -14.80 8.17
CA ALA A 51 17.83 -16.19 7.87
C ALA A 51 16.56 -17.02 7.60
N ILE A 52 15.51 -16.87 8.42
CA ILE A 52 14.23 -17.58 8.24
C ILE A 52 13.54 -17.17 6.93
N PHE A 53 13.34 -15.87 6.73
CA PHE A 53 12.66 -15.35 5.53
C PHE A 53 13.47 -15.57 4.26
N GLY A 54 14.80 -15.71 4.34
CA GLY A 54 15.63 -16.12 3.20
C GLY A 54 15.17 -17.44 2.57
N TYR A 55 14.66 -18.38 3.37
CA TYR A 55 14.13 -19.65 2.88
C TYR A 55 12.61 -19.65 2.70
N VAL A 56 11.88 -18.96 3.58
CA VAL A 56 10.41 -18.97 3.60
C VAL A 56 9.79 -18.00 2.59
N TRP A 57 10.44 -16.87 2.32
CA TRP A 57 9.89 -15.84 1.44
C TRP A 57 9.92 -16.19 -0.06
N PRO A 58 10.95 -16.84 -0.63
CA PRO A 58 11.00 -17.08 -2.08
C PRO A 58 9.77 -17.82 -2.65
N PRO A 59 9.24 -18.88 -2.03
CA PRO A 59 7.99 -19.51 -2.49
C PRO A 59 6.80 -18.55 -2.48
N VAL A 60 6.68 -17.71 -1.44
CA VAL A 60 5.63 -16.69 -1.32
C VAL A 60 5.77 -15.63 -2.42
N GLN A 61 7.01 -15.17 -2.66
CA GLN A 61 7.31 -14.21 -3.73
C GLN A 61 6.93 -14.77 -5.10
N ASN A 62 7.21 -16.04 -5.36
CA ASN A 62 6.85 -16.70 -6.61
C ASN A 62 5.33 -16.82 -6.77
N ALA A 63 4.61 -17.14 -5.70
CA ALA A 63 3.15 -17.17 -5.72
C ALA A 63 2.54 -15.78 -5.99
N ILE A 64 3.10 -14.73 -5.37
CA ILE A 64 2.70 -13.33 -5.63
C ILE A 64 2.97 -12.96 -7.09
N HIS A 65 4.12 -13.34 -7.63
CA HIS A 65 4.49 -13.07 -9.02
C HIS A 65 3.54 -13.76 -10.00
N ALA A 66 3.29 -15.06 -9.82
CA ALA A 66 2.36 -15.82 -10.66
C ALA A 66 0.91 -15.27 -10.57
N GLY A 67 0.47 -14.89 -9.38
CA GLY A 67 -0.83 -14.22 -9.20
C GLY A 67 -0.89 -12.87 -9.93
N GLY A 68 0.20 -12.10 -9.89
CA GLY A 68 0.33 -10.85 -10.64
C GLY A 68 0.28 -11.04 -12.16
N GLU A 69 1.00 -12.03 -12.69
CA GLU A 69 0.96 -12.38 -14.12
C GLU A 69 -0.44 -12.80 -14.56
N TRP A 70 -1.12 -13.59 -13.75
CA TRP A 70 -2.51 -13.98 -14.03
C TRP A 70 -3.45 -12.78 -14.06
N ILE A 71 -3.36 -11.87 -13.09
CA ILE A 71 -4.16 -10.64 -13.04
C ILE A 71 -3.90 -9.80 -14.30
N VAL A 72 -2.64 -9.60 -14.68
CA VAL A 72 -2.31 -8.77 -15.85
C VAL A 72 -2.78 -9.42 -17.16
N GLY A 73 -2.69 -10.74 -17.27
CA GLY A 73 -3.17 -11.49 -18.44
C GLY A 73 -4.70 -11.55 -18.59
N ALA A 74 -5.46 -11.24 -17.53
CA ALA A 74 -6.93 -11.35 -17.55
C ALA A 74 -7.66 -10.15 -18.17
N GLY A 75 -6.93 -9.14 -18.67
CA GLY A 75 -7.52 -7.96 -19.30
C GLY A 75 -8.42 -7.16 -18.34
N ALA A 76 -9.58 -6.71 -18.81
CA ALA A 76 -10.51 -5.87 -18.04
C ALA A 76 -10.92 -6.49 -16.69
N LEU A 77 -11.15 -7.81 -16.66
CA LEU A 77 -11.42 -8.52 -15.41
C LEU A 77 -10.23 -8.43 -14.45
N GLY A 78 -9.03 -8.53 -14.98
CA GLY A 78 -7.77 -8.37 -14.27
C GLY A 78 -7.61 -6.99 -13.65
N SER A 79 -7.83 -5.92 -14.41
CA SER A 79 -7.76 -4.55 -13.89
C SER A 79 -8.80 -4.30 -12.78
N GLY A 80 -10.01 -4.83 -12.92
CA GLY A 80 -11.02 -4.74 -11.86
C GLY A 80 -10.63 -5.49 -10.57
N ILE A 81 -10.14 -6.73 -10.69
CA ILE A 81 -9.63 -7.51 -9.54
C ILE A 81 -8.45 -6.80 -8.89
N PHE A 82 -7.54 -6.27 -9.71
CA PHE A 82 -6.40 -5.48 -9.25
C PHE A 82 -6.86 -4.27 -8.44
N GLY A 83 -7.81 -3.46 -8.93
CA GLY A 83 -8.33 -2.31 -8.21
C GLY A 83 -8.96 -2.68 -6.87
N PHE A 84 -9.75 -3.76 -6.84
CA PHE A 84 -10.37 -4.29 -5.63
C PHE A 84 -9.33 -4.72 -4.59
N ILE A 85 -8.39 -5.59 -4.97
CA ILE A 85 -7.34 -6.10 -4.08
C ILE A 85 -6.43 -4.96 -3.64
N ASN A 86 -6.10 -4.04 -4.55
CA ASN A 86 -5.29 -2.85 -4.26
C ASN A 86 -5.87 -2.07 -3.08
N ARG A 87 -7.18 -1.76 -3.10
CA ARG A 87 -7.84 -1.09 -1.98
C ARG A 87 -7.73 -1.93 -0.71
N LEU A 88 -8.09 -3.22 -0.74
CA LEU A 88 -8.02 -4.09 0.45
C LEU A 88 -6.63 -4.19 1.09
N LEU A 89 -5.56 -3.96 0.33
CA LEU A 89 -4.17 -4.01 0.81
C LEU A 89 -3.59 -2.64 1.24
N ILE A 90 -4.36 -1.56 1.19
CA ILE A 90 -3.96 -0.26 1.75
C ILE A 90 -3.67 -0.29 3.26
N PRO A 91 -4.50 -0.89 4.12
CA PRO A 91 -4.27 -0.88 5.57
C PRO A 91 -2.91 -1.49 5.98
N THR A 92 -2.38 -2.40 5.16
CA THR A 92 -1.11 -3.09 5.41
C THR A 92 0.03 -2.54 4.55
N GLY A 93 -0.24 -1.57 3.66
CA GLY A 93 0.72 -1.05 2.69
C GLY A 93 1.14 -2.05 1.60
N LEU A 94 0.57 -3.26 1.57
CA LEU A 94 0.96 -4.31 0.62
C LEU A 94 0.50 -4.03 -0.81
N HIS A 95 -0.42 -3.09 -1.01
CA HIS A 95 -0.85 -2.62 -2.33
C HIS A 95 0.33 -2.12 -3.18
N GLN A 96 1.40 -1.62 -2.55
CA GLN A 96 2.62 -1.20 -3.24
C GLN A 96 3.35 -2.36 -3.94
N VAL A 97 3.26 -3.59 -3.41
CA VAL A 97 3.81 -4.78 -4.07
C VAL A 97 3.03 -5.07 -5.35
N LEU A 98 1.70 -5.02 -5.27
CA LEU A 98 0.82 -5.22 -6.40
C LEU A 98 1.03 -4.14 -7.48
N ASN A 99 1.14 -2.87 -7.07
CA ASN A 99 1.48 -1.74 -7.93
C ASN A 99 2.81 -1.95 -8.63
N THR A 100 3.85 -2.35 -7.89
CA THR A 100 5.19 -2.55 -8.46
C THR A 100 5.15 -3.55 -9.63
N ILE A 101 4.42 -4.64 -9.43
CA ILE A 101 4.29 -5.73 -10.38
C ILE A 101 3.51 -5.25 -11.63
N ALA A 102 2.32 -4.69 -11.44
CA ALA A 102 1.45 -4.28 -12.55
C ALA A 102 2.03 -3.09 -13.33
N TRP A 103 2.52 -2.07 -12.63
CA TRP A 103 2.90 -0.80 -13.24
C TRP A 103 4.33 -0.79 -13.79
N PHE A 104 5.23 -1.63 -13.29
CA PHE A 104 6.66 -1.56 -13.66
C PHE A 104 7.29 -2.87 -14.12
N GLN A 105 6.68 -4.04 -13.88
CA GLN A 105 7.33 -5.33 -14.16
C GLN A 105 6.65 -6.15 -15.26
N ILE A 106 5.33 -6.29 -15.20
CA ILE A 106 4.63 -7.26 -16.06
C ILE A 106 4.19 -6.65 -17.39
N GLY A 107 4.31 -7.45 -18.44
CA GLY A 107 3.99 -7.09 -19.81
C GLY A 107 5.22 -6.53 -20.53
N GLU A 108 5.29 -6.78 -21.83
CA GLU A 108 6.41 -6.39 -22.68
C GLU A 108 5.88 -5.64 -23.90
N PHE A 109 6.50 -4.52 -24.23
CA PHE A 109 6.24 -3.78 -25.45
C PHE A 109 7.55 -3.41 -26.12
N THR A 110 7.74 -3.83 -27.36
CA THR A 110 8.87 -3.40 -28.18
C THR A 110 8.40 -2.30 -29.13
N ASN A 111 8.97 -1.10 -29.01
CA ASN A 111 8.60 0.02 -29.88
C ASN A 111 9.24 -0.10 -31.27
N ALA A 112 8.90 0.82 -32.18
CA ALA A 112 9.44 0.84 -33.55
C ALA A 112 10.97 0.99 -33.64
N ALA A 113 11.63 1.45 -32.58
CA ALA A 113 13.08 1.57 -32.49
C ALA A 113 13.76 0.31 -31.91
N GLY A 114 13.00 -0.75 -31.60
CA GLY A 114 13.53 -1.98 -31.01
C GLY A 114 13.81 -1.91 -29.51
N ALA A 115 13.39 -0.83 -28.83
CA ALA A 115 13.52 -0.71 -27.38
C ALA A 115 12.38 -1.43 -26.67
N VAL A 116 12.72 -2.22 -25.65
CA VAL A 116 11.79 -3.04 -24.87
C VAL A 116 11.39 -2.32 -23.58
N PHE A 117 10.08 -2.20 -23.34
CA PHE A 117 9.49 -1.57 -22.16
C PHE A 117 8.68 -2.56 -21.36
N HIS A 118 8.75 -2.45 -20.03
CA HIS A 118 8.07 -3.34 -19.09
C HIS A 118 7.17 -2.55 -18.14
N GLY A 119 6.04 -3.17 -17.76
CA GLY A 119 5.06 -2.58 -16.86
C GLY A 119 4.11 -1.58 -17.53
N ASP A 120 2.90 -1.50 -16.98
CA ASP A 120 1.80 -0.72 -17.55
C ASP A 120 2.15 0.76 -17.80
N ILE A 121 2.89 1.39 -16.88
CA ILE A 121 3.29 2.81 -16.99
C ILE A 121 4.23 3.04 -18.17
N ASN A 122 5.32 2.29 -18.23
CA ASN A 122 6.36 2.53 -19.23
C ASN A 122 5.88 2.14 -20.63
N ARG A 123 5.08 1.06 -20.73
CA ARG A 123 4.44 0.65 -21.98
C ARG A 123 3.51 1.74 -22.49
N PHE A 124 2.67 2.30 -21.62
CA PHE A 124 1.77 3.41 -21.97
C PHE A 124 2.55 4.63 -22.49
N TYR A 125 3.61 5.05 -21.79
CA TYR A 125 4.46 6.17 -22.24
C TYR A 125 5.22 5.89 -23.54
N ALA A 126 5.52 4.62 -23.83
CA ALA A 126 6.14 4.21 -25.08
C ALA A 126 5.15 4.11 -26.25
N GLY A 127 3.86 4.36 -26.02
CA GLY A 127 2.81 4.36 -27.05
C GLY A 127 2.08 3.02 -27.23
N ASP A 128 2.17 2.10 -26.27
CA ASP A 128 1.39 0.86 -26.27
C ASP A 128 -0.10 1.17 -26.00
N GLY A 129 -0.94 1.05 -27.03
CA GLY A 129 -2.38 1.28 -26.94
C GLY A 129 -3.15 0.27 -26.09
N THR A 130 -2.50 -0.81 -25.63
CA THR A 130 -3.09 -1.81 -24.72
C THR A 130 -2.71 -1.61 -23.26
N ALA A 131 -1.84 -0.64 -22.96
CA ALA A 131 -1.39 -0.30 -21.62
C ALA A 131 -2.20 0.87 -21.01
N GLY A 132 -2.04 1.09 -19.71
CA GLY A 132 -2.70 2.13 -18.93
C GLY A 132 -3.98 1.67 -18.22
N MET A 133 -4.40 0.42 -18.46
CA MET A 133 -5.62 -0.13 -17.87
C MET A 133 -5.53 -0.37 -16.36
N PHE A 134 -4.33 -0.55 -15.81
CA PHE A 134 -4.12 -0.69 -14.36
C PHE A 134 -4.00 0.67 -13.66
N MET A 135 -4.21 1.77 -14.38
CA MET A 135 -4.12 3.14 -13.87
C MET A 135 -5.40 3.93 -14.09
N SER A 136 -5.98 3.82 -15.29
CA SER A 136 -7.07 4.69 -15.76
C SER A 136 -8.27 4.73 -14.80
N GLY A 137 -8.68 3.57 -14.28
CA GLY A 137 -9.81 3.47 -13.38
C GLY A 137 -9.59 4.08 -11.99
N PHE A 138 -8.36 4.45 -11.62
CA PHE A 138 -8.14 5.19 -10.37
C PHE A 138 -8.49 6.67 -10.48
N PHE A 139 -8.41 7.29 -11.67
CA PHE A 139 -8.70 8.72 -11.82
C PHE A 139 -10.13 9.06 -11.39
N PRO A 140 -11.19 8.35 -11.82
CA PRO A 140 -12.55 8.62 -11.35
C PRO A 140 -12.68 8.52 -9.81
N ILE A 141 -12.00 7.55 -9.20
CA ILE A 141 -12.04 7.33 -7.75
C ILE A 141 -11.31 8.46 -7.01
N MET A 142 -10.10 8.81 -7.43
CA MET A 142 -9.25 9.82 -6.78
C MET A 142 -9.80 11.23 -6.97
N MET A 143 -10.29 11.55 -8.16
CA MET A 143 -10.73 12.90 -8.54
C MET A 143 -12.20 13.16 -8.22
N PHE A 144 -13.05 12.14 -8.13
CA PHE A 144 -14.49 12.37 -7.95
C PHE A 144 -15.11 11.49 -6.87
N GLY A 145 -14.74 10.21 -6.81
CA GLY A 145 -15.25 9.28 -5.80
C GLY A 145 -14.93 9.72 -4.37
N LEU A 146 -13.64 9.89 -4.05
CA LEU A 146 -13.17 10.26 -2.72
C LEU A 146 -13.54 11.70 -2.34
N PRO A 147 -13.44 12.72 -3.21
CA PRO A 147 -14.01 14.03 -2.94
C PRO A 147 -15.52 13.99 -2.68
N GLY A 148 -16.26 13.16 -3.42
CA GLY A 148 -17.68 12.90 -3.17
C GLY A 148 -17.92 12.26 -1.80
N ALA A 149 -17.08 11.30 -1.39
CA ALA A 149 -17.13 10.70 -0.06
C ALA A 149 -16.83 11.74 1.03
N ALA A 150 -15.86 12.63 0.82
CA ALA A 150 -15.56 13.75 1.72
C ALA A 150 -16.78 14.66 1.92
N LEU A 151 -17.45 15.00 0.82
CA LEU A 151 -18.65 15.83 0.84
C LEU A 151 -19.81 15.12 1.55
N ALA A 152 -19.99 13.82 1.33
CA ALA A 152 -20.97 13.01 2.04
C ALA A 152 -20.70 12.98 3.55
N MET A 153 -19.43 12.79 3.96
CA MET A 153 -19.02 12.86 5.37
C MET A 153 -19.30 14.23 5.98
N TYR A 154 -19.04 15.32 5.24
CA TYR A 154 -19.36 16.68 5.69
C TYR A 154 -20.85 16.88 5.93
N PHE A 155 -21.72 16.39 5.03
CA PHE A 155 -23.16 16.49 5.22
C PHE A 155 -23.70 15.54 6.30
N ALA A 156 -23.06 14.39 6.53
CA ALA A 156 -23.41 13.47 7.61
C ALA A 156 -23.00 14.00 8.99
N ALA A 157 -22.01 14.91 9.07
CA ALA A 157 -21.60 15.49 10.33
C ALA A 157 -22.70 16.40 10.94
N PRO A 158 -22.86 16.39 12.29
CA PRO A 158 -23.76 17.31 12.99
C PRO A 158 -23.48 18.76 12.60
N LYS A 159 -24.53 19.57 12.42
CA LYS A 159 -24.42 20.92 11.83
C LYS A 159 -23.45 21.81 12.61
N GLU A 160 -23.45 21.70 13.93
CA GLU A 160 -22.58 22.40 14.86
C GLU A 160 -21.09 22.00 14.73
N ARG A 161 -20.78 20.81 14.19
CA ARG A 161 -19.41 20.33 13.97
C ARG A 161 -18.91 20.55 12.54
N ARG A 162 -19.79 20.88 11.59
CA ARG A 162 -19.43 21.12 10.18
C ARG A 162 -18.33 22.17 10.00
N PRO A 163 -18.35 23.33 10.69
CA PRO A 163 -17.26 24.31 10.57
C PRO A 163 -15.90 23.74 10.98
N MET A 164 -15.88 22.84 11.96
CA MET A 164 -14.67 22.20 12.47
C MET A 164 -14.11 21.14 11.50
N VAL A 165 -14.97 20.30 10.92
CA VAL A 165 -14.53 19.18 10.05
C VAL A 165 -14.36 19.58 8.58
N GLY A 166 -15.02 20.65 8.13
CA GLY A 166 -15.07 21.05 6.72
C GLY A 166 -13.70 21.34 6.13
N GLY A 167 -12.85 22.09 6.85
CA GLY A 167 -11.48 22.40 6.39
C GLY A 167 -10.61 21.15 6.23
N MET A 168 -10.70 20.22 7.20
CA MET A 168 -9.98 18.94 7.13
C MET A 168 -10.44 18.11 5.93
N LEU A 169 -11.76 17.91 5.77
CA LEU A 169 -12.33 17.10 4.69
C LEU A 169 -12.02 17.70 3.31
N LEU A 170 -12.10 19.03 3.16
CA LEU A 170 -11.72 19.71 1.93
C LEU A 170 -10.23 19.51 1.61
N SER A 171 -9.36 19.67 2.61
CA SER A 171 -7.92 19.49 2.42
C SER A 171 -7.58 18.09 1.91
N VAL A 172 -8.09 17.04 2.58
CA VAL A 172 -7.79 15.65 2.19
C VAL A 172 -8.45 15.26 0.87
N ALA A 173 -9.61 15.85 0.52
CA ALA A 173 -10.23 15.69 -0.78
C ALA A 173 -9.40 16.32 -1.91
N ILE A 174 -8.89 17.54 -1.69
CA ILE A 174 -8.01 18.22 -2.65
C ILE A 174 -6.69 17.46 -2.83
N THR A 175 -6.13 16.91 -1.74
CA THR A 175 -4.95 16.04 -1.83
C THR A 175 -5.23 14.84 -2.72
N ALA A 176 -6.31 14.10 -2.47
CA ALA A 176 -6.69 12.96 -3.32
C ALA A 176 -6.88 13.37 -4.78
N PHE A 177 -7.53 14.51 -5.04
CA PHE A 177 -7.78 15.02 -6.38
C PHE A 177 -6.49 15.37 -7.14
N LEU A 178 -5.59 16.12 -6.52
CA LEU A 178 -4.42 16.68 -7.21
C LEU A 178 -3.25 15.71 -7.29
N THR A 179 -3.07 14.86 -6.27
CA THR A 179 -1.89 13.99 -6.18
C THR A 179 -2.20 12.52 -6.38
N GLY A 180 -3.48 12.12 -6.31
CA GLY A 180 -3.88 10.71 -6.28
C GLY A 180 -3.58 9.99 -4.96
N VAL A 181 -3.10 10.70 -3.94
CA VAL A 181 -2.85 10.13 -2.59
C VAL A 181 -4.17 10.05 -1.83
N THR A 182 -4.66 8.83 -1.59
CA THR A 182 -6.01 8.57 -1.10
C THR A 182 -6.07 8.28 0.40
N GLU A 183 -4.95 7.87 0.98
CA GLU A 183 -4.82 7.34 2.33
C GLU A 183 -5.35 8.30 3.41
N PRO A 184 -5.06 9.61 3.39
CA PRO A 184 -5.57 10.52 4.43
C PRO A 184 -7.10 10.55 4.52
N LEU A 185 -7.80 10.30 3.40
CA LEU A 185 -9.26 10.27 3.37
C LEU A 185 -9.79 8.86 3.68
N GLU A 186 -9.20 7.83 3.10
CA GLU A 186 -9.59 6.42 3.34
C GLU A 186 -9.43 6.03 4.81
N PHE A 187 -8.38 6.54 5.47
CA PHE A 187 -8.09 6.24 6.87
C PHE A 187 -9.15 6.78 7.83
N LEU A 188 -9.95 7.77 7.42
CA LEU A 188 -11.05 8.32 8.22
C LEU A 188 -12.18 7.32 8.43
N PHE A 189 -12.36 6.36 7.52
CA PHE A 189 -13.49 5.42 7.57
C PHE A 189 -13.11 3.95 7.48
N MET A 190 -11.94 3.59 6.97
CA MET A 190 -11.60 2.17 6.74
C MET A 190 -11.60 1.31 8.01
N PHE A 191 -11.14 1.87 9.14
CA PHE A 191 -11.10 1.18 10.43
C PHE A 191 -12.41 1.35 11.21
N LEU A 192 -13.17 2.40 10.91
CA LEU A 192 -14.41 2.74 11.61
C LEU A 192 -15.63 2.01 11.01
N ALA A 193 -15.66 1.84 9.69
CA ALA A 193 -16.76 1.24 8.95
C ALA A 193 -16.21 0.26 7.88
N PRO A 194 -15.77 -0.95 8.26
CA PRO A 194 -15.14 -1.91 7.34
C PRO A 194 -16.02 -2.30 6.15
N LEU A 195 -17.34 -2.34 6.32
CA LEU A 195 -18.27 -2.64 5.22
C LEU A 195 -18.34 -1.50 4.18
N LEU A 196 -18.25 -0.24 4.63
CA LEU A 196 -18.17 0.91 3.73
C LEU A 196 -16.86 0.88 2.95
N TYR A 197 -15.78 0.44 3.60
CA TYR A 197 -14.49 0.25 2.94
C TYR A 197 -14.50 -0.87 1.91
N LEU A 198 -15.16 -1.98 2.22
CA LEU A 198 -15.36 -3.06 1.25
C LEU A 198 -16.15 -2.58 0.03
N LEU A 199 -17.21 -1.79 0.24
CA LEU A 199 -17.98 -1.20 -0.85
C LEU A 199 -17.11 -0.26 -1.70
N HIS A 200 -16.30 0.61 -1.07
CA HIS A 200 -15.34 1.45 -1.76
C HIS A 200 -14.33 0.65 -2.60
N ALA A 201 -13.84 -0.48 -2.06
CA ALA A 201 -12.97 -1.40 -2.80
C ALA A 201 -13.68 -2.01 -4.02
N ILE A 202 -14.94 -2.43 -3.88
CA ILE A 202 -15.74 -2.98 -4.98
C ILE A 202 -15.97 -1.91 -6.06
N LEU A 203 -16.37 -0.70 -5.67
CA LEU A 203 -16.58 0.41 -6.60
C LEU A 203 -15.28 0.80 -7.33
N THR A 204 -14.15 0.74 -6.64
CA THR A 204 -12.84 0.91 -7.27
C THR A 204 -12.57 -0.19 -8.29
N GLY A 205 -12.83 -1.46 -7.96
CA GLY A 205 -12.71 -2.56 -8.92
C GLY A 205 -13.62 -2.38 -10.14
N ILE A 206 -14.87 -1.96 -9.96
CA ILE A 206 -15.79 -1.65 -11.07
C ILE A 206 -15.25 -0.50 -11.93
N SER A 207 -14.65 0.52 -11.32
CA SER A 207 -14.08 1.66 -12.05
C SER A 207 -12.86 1.27 -12.91
N LEU A 208 -12.17 0.17 -12.59
CA LEU A 208 -11.02 -0.33 -13.34
C LEU A 208 -11.39 -1.41 -14.37
N PHE A 209 -12.61 -1.98 -14.32
CA PHE A 209 -13.10 -2.99 -15.27
C PHE A 209 -13.56 -2.34 -16.58
#